data_AF-A0A6V7U9U5-F1
#
_entry.id   AF-A0A6V7U9U5-F1
#
_cell.length_a   1.000
_cell.length_b   1.000
_cell.length_c   1.000
_cell.angle_alpha   90.00
_cell.angle_beta   90.00
_cell.angle_gamma   90.00
#
_symmetry.space_group_name_H-M   'P 1'
#
loop_
_entity.id
_entity.type
_entity.pdbx_description
1 polymer ?
#
loop_
_entity_poly.entity_id
_entity_poly.type
_entity_poly.pdbx_seq_one_letter_code
_entity_poly.pdbx_strand_id
1 'polypeptide(L)'
;MELVESWGSSDSIGLTGVQFLGPGFASIDDNLAKECVVRCEPVVVVNEGRQPAKTGDLNNLLNGINLTCDPKNMWIMNREVSEDDLLKQSSIFLSFTFPREVRISGISIWNYNASTELSYAGVRYARFYANGRPINGLGDILLRRAPGFVFFDFVQDVLFDRCTLQRPLSCARPQTRSVAAFIFQLRLLSTWGDEFYIGLNGIELFNRQDKLIRLHPQNLAAFPESVNCLTSVKDDPRTSDKLIDGCNDTNKPYHMWLTPILPNSCARIFVIFDTPTYVTRIRIYNYRKTAARGVRHIAISADDLLLCSGAEVPASSAEATGILDIPLRDFEGE
;
A
#
# COMPACT_ATOMS: atom_id res chain seq x y z
N MET A 1 8.19 18.06 8.49
CA MET A 1 8.44 16.67 8.06
C MET A 1 9.76 16.66 7.32
N GLU A 2 10.75 15.96 7.84
CA GLU A 2 12.06 15.75 7.18
C GLU A 2 11.97 14.50 6.30
N LEU A 3 12.32 14.63 5.03
CA LEU A 3 12.39 13.55 4.04
C LEU A 3 13.82 13.07 3.96
N VAL A 4 14.09 11.90 4.54
CA VAL A 4 15.46 11.40 4.79
C VAL A 4 15.99 10.66 3.57
N GLU A 5 15.21 9.74 3.01
CA GLU A 5 15.63 8.85 1.93
C GLU A 5 14.45 8.60 0.97
N SER A 6 14.73 8.36 -0.30
CA SER A 6 13.75 7.82 -1.26
C SER A 6 13.83 6.28 -1.31
N TRP A 7 12.93 5.63 -2.04
CA TRP A 7 12.96 4.16 -2.20
C TRP A 7 14.06 3.65 -3.14
N GLY A 8 14.63 4.52 -3.98
CA GLY A 8 15.68 4.13 -4.93
C GLY A 8 16.15 5.21 -5.90
N SER A 9 15.52 6.39 -5.92
CA SER A 9 16.02 7.51 -6.73
C SER A 9 17.07 8.32 -5.96
N SER A 10 18.31 8.35 -6.45
CA SER A 10 19.38 9.20 -5.91
C SER A 10 19.07 10.69 -6.03
N ASP A 11 18.40 11.05 -7.12
CA ASP A 11 18.34 12.43 -7.59
C ASP A 11 16.95 13.04 -7.49
N SER A 12 15.94 12.30 -7.03
CA SER A 12 14.60 12.85 -6.86
C SER A 12 13.90 12.31 -5.62
N ILE A 13 13.08 13.17 -5.01
CA ILE A 13 12.17 12.78 -3.95
C ILE A 13 10.82 13.45 -4.15
N GLY A 14 9.73 12.72 -3.92
CA GLY A 14 8.40 13.25 -4.14
C GLY A 14 7.34 12.62 -3.24
N LEU A 15 6.18 13.27 -3.22
CA LEU A 15 4.96 12.83 -2.57
C LEU A 15 3.77 13.22 -3.45
N THR A 16 2.69 12.46 -3.36
CA THR A 16 1.44 12.80 -4.06
C THR A 16 0.58 13.72 -3.19
N GLY A 17 0.41 13.39 -1.90
CA GLY A 17 -0.49 14.14 -1.03
C GLY A 17 -0.28 13.86 0.44
N VAL A 18 -0.79 14.77 1.27
CA VAL A 18 -0.73 14.70 2.73
C VAL A 18 -2.06 15.19 3.30
N GLN A 19 -2.57 14.49 4.32
CA GLN A 19 -3.74 14.92 5.08
C GLN A 19 -3.45 14.78 6.58
N PHE A 20 -3.80 15.79 7.36
CA PHE A 20 -3.59 15.77 8.81
C PHE A 20 -4.80 15.20 9.53
N LEU A 21 -4.54 14.41 10.57
CA LEU A 21 -5.56 13.77 11.39
C LEU A 21 -5.62 14.45 12.76
N GLY A 22 -6.81 14.88 13.15
CA GLY A 22 -7.10 15.45 14.46
C GLY A 22 -7.35 14.39 15.54
N PRO A 23 -7.89 14.81 16.70
CA PRO A 23 -8.25 13.89 17.78
C PRO A 23 -9.25 12.83 17.31
N GLY A 24 -9.00 11.57 17.67
CA GLY A 24 -9.82 10.44 17.20
C GLY A 24 -9.53 9.99 15.77
N PHE A 25 -8.44 10.48 15.17
CA PHE A 25 -7.98 10.13 13.81
C PHE A 25 -8.96 10.56 12.69
N ALA A 26 -9.84 11.52 12.96
CA ALA A 26 -10.65 12.15 11.93
C ALA A 26 -9.81 13.19 11.16
N SER A 27 -10.09 13.38 9.88
CA SER A 27 -9.47 14.44 9.08
C SER A 27 -9.74 15.81 9.72
N ILE A 28 -8.72 16.67 9.74
CA ILE A 28 -8.91 18.07 10.16
C ILE A 28 -9.84 18.80 9.17
N ASP A 29 -10.49 19.87 9.63
CA ASP A 29 -11.39 20.71 8.82
C ASP A 29 -10.73 21.15 7.50
N ASP A 30 -11.38 20.86 6.38
CA ASP A 30 -10.89 21.18 5.03
C ASP A 30 -10.59 22.68 4.85
N ASN A 31 -11.32 23.56 5.54
CA ASN A 31 -11.03 25.01 5.48
C ASN A 31 -9.70 25.34 6.12
N LEU A 32 -9.38 24.68 7.24
CA LEU A 32 -8.11 24.85 7.94
C LEU A 32 -6.94 24.25 7.14
N ALA A 33 -7.18 23.14 6.44
CA ALA A 33 -6.20 22.57 5.52
C ALA A 33 -5.90 23.52 4.34
N LYS A 34 -6.90 24.22 3.80
CA LYS A 34 -6.73 25.20 2.71
C LYS A 34 -5.95 26.45 3.12
N GLU A 35 -6.06 26.86 4.39
CA GLU A 35 -5.29 27.98 4.93
C GLU A 35 -3.87 27.58 5.35
N CYS A 36 -3.52 26.30 5.31
CA CYS A 36 -2.19 25.82 5.66
C CYS A 36 -1.16 26.22 4.59
N VAL A 37 -0.10 26.92 5.01
CA VAL A 37 1.00 27.29 4.13
C VAL A 37 2.06 26.20 4.14
N VAL A 38 2.36 25.64 2.97
CA VAL A 38 3.41 24.63 2.79
C VAL A 38 4.69 25.31 2.30
N ARG A 39 5.82 24.98 2.92
CA ARG A 39 7.15 25.41 2.48
C ARG A 39 8.08 24.21 2.37
N CYS A 40 9.04 24.30 1.46
CA CYS A 40 10.11 23.31 1.32
C CYS A 40 11.46 23.97 1.54
N GLU A 41 12.32 23.33 2.35
CA GLU A 41 13.71 23.71 2.57
C GLU A 41 14.62 22.51 2.21
N PRO A 42 15.80 22.71 1.58
CA PRO A 42 16.37 23.98 1.14
C PRO A 42 15.54 24.65 0.02
N VAL A 43 15.50 25.99 0.03
CA VAL A 43 14.87 26.76 -1.05
C VAL A 43 15.77 26.66 -2.27
N VAL A 44 15.29 26.00 -3.33
CA VAL A 44 16.01 25.95 -4.60
C VAL A 44 15.92 27.34 -5.24
N VAL A 45 16.97 28.14 -5.10
CA VAL A 45 17.06 29.46 -5.72
C VAL A 45 17.25 29.29 -7.23
N VAL A 46 16.27 29.74 -8.01
CA VAL A 46 16.34 29.78 -9.46
C VAL A 46 17.31 30.88 -9.86
N ASN A 47 18.57 30.55 -10.15
CA ASN A 47 19.45 31.48 -10.85
C ASN A 47 18.90 31.69 -12.27
N GLU A 48 18.68 32.95 -12.66
CA GLU A 48 18.01 33.41 -13.90
C GLU A 48 18.67 32.99 -15.24
N GLY A 49 19.51 31.96 -15.28
CA GLY A 49 20.23 31.54 -16.49
C GLY A 49 20.39 30.03 -16.70
N ARG A 50 19.96 29.15 -15.77
CA ARG A 50 19.93 27.69 -15.95
C ARG A 50 18.48 27.23 -15.78
N GLN A 51 17.97 26.37 -16.68
CA GLN A 51 16.59 25.87 -16.60
C GLN A 51 16.29 25.36 -15.18
N PRO A 52 15.11 25.69 -14.61
CA PRO A 52 14.80 25.35 -13.23
C PRO A 52 14.88 23.83 -13.04
N ALA A 53 15.43 23.40 -11.91
CA ALA A 53 15.11 22.08 -11.39
C ALA A 53 13.59 21.99 -11.37
N LYS A 54 12.99 21.09 -12.19
CA LYS A 54 11.54 20.92 -12.27
C LYS A 54 11.03 20.47 -10.90
N THR A 55 10.66 21.44 -10.07
CA THR A 55 9.97 21.20 -8.82
C THR A 55 8.48 21.24 -9.12
N GLY A 56 7.76 20.19 -8.70
CA GLY A 56 6.29 20.19 -8.77
C GLY A 56 5.71 21.28 -7.88
N ASP A 57 4.45 21.67 -8.12
CA ASP A 57 3.77 22.63 -7.25
C ASP A 57 3.59 22.03 -5.84
N LEU A 58 4.09 22.71 -4.80
CA LEU A 58 3.95 22.29 -3.41
C LEU A 58 2.49 22.26 -2.94
N ASN A 59 1.62 23.07 -3.54
CA ASN A 59 0.19 23.09 -3.20
C ASN A 59 -0.51 21.78 -3.57
N ASN A 60 0.08 20.98 -4.46
CA ASN A 60 -0.44 19.66 -4.78
C ASN A 60 -0.49 18.73 -3.57
N LEU A 61 0.38 18.93 -2.58
CA LEU A 61 0.38 18.12 -1.36
C LEU A 61 -0.91 18.26 -0.54
N LEU A 62 -1.65 19.36 -0.68
CA LEU A 62 -2.87 19.64 0.08
C LEU A 62 -4.10 19.86 -0.83
N ASN A 63 -4.02 19.55 -2.13
CA ASN A 63 -5.10 19.82 -3.08
C ASN A 63 -6.30 18.83 -2.97
N GLY A 64 -6.14 17.74 -2.22
CA GLY A 64 -7.14 16.68 -2.03
C GLY A 64 -7.23 15.66 -3.18
N ILE A 65 -6.47 15.84 -4.27
CA ILE A 65 -6.40 14.92 -5.42
C ILE A 65 -5.27 13.92 -5.17
N ASN A 66 -5.48 13.03 -4.21
CA ASN A 66 -4.44 12.12 -3.73
C ASN A 66 -4.40 10.78 -4.50
N LEU A 67 -5.54 10.33 -5.03
CA LEU A 67 -5.67 9.08 -5.77
C LEU A 67 -5.40 9.29 -7.27
N THR A 68 -4.14 9.46 -7.63
CA THR A 68 -3.75 9.81 -8.99
C THR A 68 -2.42 9.20 -9.41
N CYS A 69 -2.25 9.07 -10.74
CA CYS A 69 -0.96 8.82 -11.40
C CYS A 69 -0.53 10.02 -12.25
N ASP A 70 -1.31 11.10 -12.31
CA ASP A 70 -0.98 12.31 -13.08
C ASP A 70 0.07 13.14 -12.31
N PRO A 71 1.31 13.30 -12.83
CA PRO A 71 2.35 14.08 -12.17
C PRO A 71 1.97 15.53 -11.91
N LYS A 72 0.99 16.10 -12.63
CA LYS A 72 0.51 17.47 -12.42
C LYS A 72 -0.15 17.68 -11.07
N ASN A 73 -0.67 16.61 -10.47
CA ASN A 73 -1.30 16.62 -9.15
C ASN A 73 -0.37 16.08 -8.06
N MET A 74 0.94 16.03 -8.32
CA MET A 74 1.95 15.52 -7.39
C MET A 74 3.05 16.56 -7.16
N TRP A 75 3.82 16.37 -6.10
CA TRP A 75 5.02 17.13 -5.83
C TRP A 75 6.25 16.24 -5.96
N ILE A 76 7.25 16.73 -6.67
CA ILE A 76 8.57 16.10 -6.79
C ILE A 76 9.64 17.18 -6.80
N MET A 77 10.78 16.89 -6.19
CA MET A 77 11.96 17.73 -6.20
C MET A 77 13.12 16.94 -6.79
N ASN A 78 13.75 17.51 -7.82
CA ASN A 78 14.97 16.98 -8.42
C ASN A 78 16.19 17.68 -7.80
N ARG A 79 17.18 16.88 -7.41
CA ARG A 79 18.44 17.28 -6.77
C ARG A 79 19.55 17.63 -7.78
N GLU A 80 19.28 17.52 -9.08
CA GLU A 80 20.28 17.56 -10.17
C GLU A 80 20.92 18.93 -10.47
N VAL A 81 20.65 20.01 -9.72
CA VAL A 81 21.05 21.38 -10.15
C VAL A 81 21.97 22.11 -9.16
N SER A 82 22.81 21.40 -8.41
CA SER A 82 23.95 22.05 -7.75
C SER A 82 25.25 21.28 -8.00
N GLU A 83 26.24 21.97 -8.57
CA GLU A 83 27.66 21.55 -8.56
C GLU A 83 28.22 21.53 -7.12
N ASP A 84 27.46 22.04 -6.15
CA ASP A 84 27.73 21.95 -4.72
C ASP A 84 27.26 20.59 -4.15
N ASP A 85 28.22 19.73 -3.79
CA ASP A 85 27.99 18.46 -3.08
C ASP A 85 27.27 18.64 -1.72
N LEU A 86 27.26 19.86 -1.17
CA LEU A 86 26.60 20.20 0.10
C LEU A 86 25.07 20.13 0.03
N LEU A 87 24.47 20.47 -1.12
CA LEU A 87 23.02 20.40 -1.32
C LEU A 87 22.54 18.97 -1.59
N LYS A 88 23.38 18.11 -2.16
CA LYS A 88 23.09 16.67 -2.31
C LYS A 88 22.97 15.94 -0.96
N GLN A 89 23.64 16.44 0.07
CA GLN A 89 23.61 15.88 1.44
C GLN A 89 22.60 16.58 2.36
N SER A 90 21.94 17.64 1.91
CA SER A 90 20.98 18.36 2.74
C SER A 90 19.66 17.60 2.83
N SER A 91 19.22 17.31 4.05
CA SER A 91 17.87 16.77 4.30
C SER A 91 16.80 17.74 3.79
N ILE A 92 15.75 17.20 3.16
CA ILE A 92 14.65 18.01 2.64
C ILE A 92 13.57 18.15 3.72
N PHE A 93 13.14 19.36 4.02
CA PHE A 93 12.12 19.65 5.02
C PHE A 93 10.86 20.22 4.37
N LEU A 94 9.74 19.54 4.58
CA LEU A 94 8.40 20.06 4.31
C LEU A 94 7.82 20.65 5.60
N SER A 95 7.58 21.95 5.60
CA SER A 95 7.04 22.71 6.73
C SER A 95 5.59 23.11 6.44
N PHE A 96 4.69 22.72 7.33
CA PHE A 96 3.25 22.99 7.23
C PHE A 96 2.87 23.95 8.36
N THR A 97 2.43 25.16 7.99
CA THR A 97 2.11 26.24 8.96
C THR A 97 0.62 26.51 8.95
N PHE A 98 -0.03 26.26 10.09
CA PHE A 98 -1.44 26.55 10.28
C PHE A 98 -1.64 27.97 10.85
N PRO A 99 -2.73 28.66 10.51
CA PRO A 99 -3.02 30.01 11.03
C PRO A 99 -3.41 30.05 12.51
N ARG A 100 -3.79 28.90 13.08
CA ARG A 100 -4.19 28.71 14.48
C ARG A 100 -3.59 27.42 15.03
N GLU A 101 -3.58 27.29 16.35
CA GLU A 101 -3.15 26.06 17.01
C GLU A 101 -4.08 24.90 16.64
N VAL A 102 -3.50 23.77 16.23
CA VAL A 102 -4.24 22.57 15.82
C VAL A 102 -3.70 21.37 16.58
N ARG A 103 -4.59 20.55 17.13
CA ARG A 103 -4.22 19.27 17.73
C ARG A 103 -4.17 18.22 16.63
N ILE A 104 -2.98 17.68 16.38
CA ILE A 104 -2.74 16.66 15.36
C ILE A 104 -2.36 15.36 16.07
N SER A 105 -3.08 14.28 15.78
CA SER A 105 -2.83 12.94 16.31
C SER A 105 -2.14 12.02 15.28
N GLY A 106 -2.17 12.38 14.01
CA GLY A 106 -1.49 11.61 12.96
C GLY A 106 -1.50 12.34 11.62
N ILE A 107 -0.99 11.65 10.61
CA ILE A 107 -0.86 12.16 9.24
C ILE A 107 -1.06 11.00 8.26
N SER A 108 -1.95 11.19 7.29
CA SER A 108 -2.17 10.31 6.17
C SER A 108 -1.29 10.77 5.01
N ILE A 109 -0.54 9.85 4.42
CA ILE A 109 0.46 10.17 3.38
C ILE A 109 0.18 9.32 2.14
N TRP A 110 0.10 9.99 1.00
CA TRP A 110 0.12 9.37 -0.32
C TRP A 110 1.49 9.61 -0.94
N ASN A 111 2.25 8.53 -1.07
CA ASN A 111 3.59 8.59 -1.62
C ASN A 111 3.57 8.80 -3.14
N TYR A 112 4.69 9.22 -3.74
CA TYR A 112 4.75 9.57 -5.16
C TYR A 112 4.37 8.39 -6.08
N ASN A 113 3.33 8.57 -6.90
CA ASN A 113 2.65 7.46 -7.58
C ASN A 113 2.57 7.59 -9.12
N ALA A 114 3.44 8.37 -9.76
CA ALA A 114 3.34 8.67 -11.19
C ALA A 114 3.37 7.42 -12.11
N SER A 115 4.23 6.45 -11.80
CA SER A 115 4.27 5.14 -12.44
C SER A 115 4.96 4.11 -11.54
N THR A 116 4.95 2.83 -11.92
CA THR A 116 5.67 1.76 -11.20
C THR A 116 7.16 2.07 -11.07
N GLU A 117 7.77 2.63 -12.11
CA GLU A 117 9.19 2.97 -12.17
C GLU A 117 9.48 4.29 -11.44
N LEU A 118 8.63 5.30 -11.60
CA LEU A 118 8.85 6.60 -11.02
C LEU A 118 8.50 6.67 -9.53
N SER A 119 7.69 5.73 -9.01
CA SER A 119 7.38 5.64 -7.57
C SER A 119 8.58 5.33 -6.68
N TYR A 120 9.74 4.95 -7.24
CA TYR A 120 11.02 4.87 -6.51
C TYR A 120 11.56 6.25 -6.08
N ALA A 121 11.04 7.33 -6.68
CA ALA A 121 11.24 8.69 -6.17
C ALA A 121 10.41 8.99 -4.91
N GLY A 122 9.49 8.09 -4.52
CA GLY A 122 8.73 8.23 -3.28
C GLY A 122 9.62 8.22 -2.04
N VAL A 123 9.17 8.90 -0.99
CA VAL A 123 9.86 8.97 0.31
C VAL A 123 9.85 7.58 0.96
N ARG A 124 11.01 7.09 1.39
CA ARG A 124 11.19 5.85 2.14
C ARG A 124 11.25 6.08 3.64
N TYR A 125 12.08 7.02 4.10
CA TYR A 125 12.15 7.38 5.52
C TYR A 125 11.76 8.84 5.72
N ALA A 126 10.91 9.08 6.70
CA ALA A 126 10.53 10.42 7.13
C ALA A 126 10.64 10.58 8.64
N ARG A 127 11.04 11.76 9.08
CA ARG A 127 11.03 12.14 10.49
C ARG A 127 10.08 13.30 10.72
N PHE A 128 9.25 13.21 11.75
CA PHE A 128 8.24 14.22 12.04
C PHE A 128 8.65 15.10 13.21
N TYR A 129 8.34 16.39 13.04
CA TYR A 129 8.65 17.45 13.99
C TYR A 129 7.38 18.25 14.24
N ALA A 130 7.15 18.61 15.50
CA ALA A 130 6.11 19.54 15.91
C ALA A 130 6.79 20.81 16.43
N ASN A 131 6.48 21.97 15.84
CA ASN A 131 7.06 23.27 16.22
C ASN A 131 8.60 23.25 16.30
N GLY A 132 9.24 22.62 15.31
CA GLY A 132 10.70 22.50 15.22
C GLY A 132 11.34 21.47 16.15
N ARG A 133 10.56 20.75 16.98
CA ARG A 133 11.07 19.69 17.86
C ARG A 133 10.67 18.31 17.35
N PRO A 134 11.56 17.31 17.37
CA PRO A 134 11.18 15.96 16.95
C PRO A 134 10.06 15.43 17.84
N ILE A 135 9.10 14.72 17.24
CA ILE A 135 8.05 14.05 18.01
C ILE A 135 8.69 12.89 18.78
N ASN A 136 8.66 12.98 20.12
CA ASN A 136 9.35 12.02 20.99
C ASN A 136 8.86 10.59 20.75
N GLY A 137 9.81 9.66 20.67
CA GLY A 137 9.52 8.23 20.52
C GLY A 137 9.16 7.77 19.10
N LEU A 138 9.04 8.70 18.13
CA LEU A 138 8.67 8.36 16.76
C LEU A 138 9.87 7.87 15.93
N GLY A 139 11.03 8.52 16.09
CA GLY A 139 12.24 8.19 15.33
C GLY A 139 12.04 8.37 13.81
N ASP A 140 12.73 7.54 13.03
CA ASP A 140 12.56 7.48 11.58
C ASP A 140 11.41 6.53 11.24
N ILE A 141 10.41 7.06 10.53
CA ILE A 141 9.24 6.31 10.09
C ILE A 141 9.47 5.82 8.67
N LEU A 142 9.33 4.51 8.48
CA LEU A 142 9.35 3.89 7.17
C LEU A 142 7.99 4.11 6.47
N LEU A 143 8.02 4.79 5.33
CA LEU A 143 6.88 5.04 4.49
C LEU A 143 6.81 4.04 3.35
N ARG A 144 5.62 3.51 3.09
CA ARG A 144 5.31 2.55 2.04
C ARG A 144 5.51 3.19 0.67
N ARG A 145 6.13 2.45 -0.25
CA ARG A 145 6.23 2.86 -1.66
C ARG A 145 4.84 2.90 -2.28
N ALA A 146 4.57 3.88 -3.14
CA ALA A 146 3.33 3.86 -3.91
C ALA A 146 3.38 2.74 -4.97
N PRO A 147 2.24 2.13 -5.33
CA PRO A 147 2.22 0.99 -6.26
C PRO A 147 2.53 1.38 -7.73
N GLY A 148 2.38 2.65 -8.10
CA GLY A 148 2.50 3.12 -9.48
C GLY A 148 1.21 3.02 -10.31
N PHE A 149 0.08 2.74 -9.66
CA PHE A 149 -1.25 2.65 -10.26
C PHE A 149 -2.32 3.02 -9.21
N VAL A 150 -3.59 3.15 -9.62
CA VAL A 150 -4.71 3.46 -8.71
C VAL A 150 -5.79 2.39 -8.82
N PHE A 151 -5.52 1.22 -8.23
CA PHE A 151 -6.53 0.16 -8.07
C PHE A 151 -7.21 0.19 -6.70
N PHE A 152 -6.56 0.85 -5.74
CA PHE A 152 -7.01 0.99 -4.36
C PHE A 152 -6.43 2.27 -3.77
N ASP A 153 -6.95 2.69 -2.62
CA ASP A 153 -6.38 3.81 -1.87
C ASP A 153 -5.07 3.37 -1.22
N PHE A 154 -3.95 3.91 -1.71
CA PHE A 154 -2.61 3.60 -1.23
C PHE A 154 -2.17 4.51 -0.07
N VAL A 155 -3.09 5.23 0.56
CA VAL A 155 -2.86 6.02 1.79
C VAL A 155 -2.17 5.22 2.87
N GLN A 156 -1.12 5.77 3.47
CA GLN A 156 -0.52 5.24 4.68
C GLN A 156 -0.78 6.17 5.85
N ASP A 157 -1.41 5.66 6.90
CA ASP A 157 -1.65 6.41 8.12
C ASP A 157 -0.49 6.27 9.10
N VAL A 158 0.10 7.41 9.48
CA VAL A 158 1.13 7.50 10.51
C VAL A 158 0.52 8.14 11.75
N LEU A 159 0.23 7.32 12.75
CA LEU A 159 -0.43 7.73 14.00
C LEU A 159 0.62 7.99 15.09
N PHE A 160 0.79 9.25 15.50
CA PHE A 160 1.89 9.66 16.37
C PHE A 160 1.84 9.05 17.78
N ASP A 161 0.67 8.64 18.25
CA ASP A 161 0.46 8.00 19.55
C ASP A 161 0.66 6.47 19.54
N ARG A 162 0.65 5.85 18.35
CA ARG A 162 0.65 4.38 18.17
C ARG A 162 1.87 3.86 17.40
N CYS A 163 2.76 4.74 16.97
CA CYS A 163 3.99 4.32 16.32
C CYS A 163 4.92 3.60 17.30
N THR A 164 4.93 2.26 17.23
CA THR A 164 5.98 1.45 17.84
C THR A 164 7.28 1.69 17.08
N LEU A 165 8.35 2.11 17.77
CA LEU A 165 9.71 2.18 17.24
C LEU A 165 10.03 0.90 16.46
N GLN A 166 10.01 0.98 15.13
CA GLN A 166 10.35 -0.14 14.30
C GLN A 166 11.87 -0.19 14.19
N ARG A 167 12.45 -1.31 14.62
CA ARG A 167 13.83 -1.63 14.27
C ARG A 167 13.90 -1.69 12.73
N PRO A 168 14.98 -1.17 12.12
CA PRO A 168 15.11 -1.13 10.67
C PRO A 168 14.82 -2.50 10.09
N LEU A 169 13.93 -2.55 9.09
CA LEU A 169 13.69 -3.73 8.29
C LEU A 169 15.01 -4.08 7.61
N SER A 170 15.79 -4.95 8.24
CA SER A 170 16.73 -5.78 7.52
C SER A 170 15.87 -6.76 6.73
N CYS A 171 15.48 -6.37 5.51
CA CYS A 171 15.27 -7.36 4.47
C CYS A 171 16.51 -8.26 4.48
N ALA A 172 16.29 -9.56 4.67
CA ALA A 172 17.31 -10.57 4.95
C ALA A 172 18.00 -10.44 6.33
N ARG A 173 17.34 -10.91 7.38
CA ARG A 173 18.05 -11.91 8.21
C ARG A 173 17.88 -13.26 7.51
N PRO A 174 18.95 -13.92 7.04
CA PRO A 174 18.87 -15.23 6.37
C PRO A 174 18.20 -16.34 7.20
N GLN A 175 17.91 -16.09 8.49
CA GLN A 175 17.38 -17.06 9.44
C GLN A 175 15.97 -16.74 9.97
N THR A 176 15.36 -15.62 9.59
CA THR A 176 13.97 -15.34 10.02
C THR A 176 13.00 -15.95 9.02
N ARG A 177 12.35 -17.05 9.41
CA ARG A 177 11.31 -17.80 8.68
C ARG A 177 9.99 -16.99 8.54
N SER A 178 10.06 -15.77 7.99
CA SER A 178 8.95 -14.82 7.84
C SER A 178 9.29 -13.72 6.84
N VAL A 179 8.33 -13.33 6.01
CA VAL A 179 8.43 -12.18 5.09
C VAL A 179 7.83 -10.95 5.75
N ALA A 180 8.57 -9.85 5.82
CA ALA A 180 8.06 -8.56 6.24
C ALA A 180 7.79 -7.71 5.01
N ALA A 181 6.55 -7.28 4.85
CA ALA A 181 6.16 -6.41 3.74
C ALA A 181 5.00 -5.51 4.14
N PHE A 182 4.79 -4.45 3.36
CA PHE A 182 3.62 -3.61 3.45
C PHE A 182 2.45 -4.15 2.63
N ILE A 183 2.73 -4.70 1.44
CA ILE A 183 1.71 -5.18 0.51
C ILE A 183 2.00 -6.63 0.14
N PHE A 184 1.02 -7.50 0.38
CA PHE A 184 0.97 -8.85 -0.18
C PHE A 184 -0.02 -8.86 -1.34
N GLN A 185 0.47 -9.20 -2.53
CA GLN A 185 -0.34 -9.27 -3.74
C GLN A 185 -0.51 -10.73 -4.16
N LEU A 186 -1.76 -11.14 -4.34
CA LEU A 186 -2.15 -12.42 -4.91
C LEU A 186 -2.65 -12.18 -6.33
N ARG A 187 -1.95 -12.71 -7.33
CA ARG A 187 -2.35 -12.67 -8.75
C ARG A 187 -2.97 -13.99 -9.15
N LEU A 188 -4.24 -13.96 -9.54
CA LEU A 188 -5.00 -15.13 -9.92
C LEU A 188 -4.80 -15.37 -11.43
N LEU A 189 -4.02 -16.39 -11.77
CA LEU A 189 -3.48 -16.58 -13.12
C LEU A 189 -4.43 -17.35 -14.04
N SER A 190 -5.23 -18.27 -13.49
CA SER A 190 -6.18 -19.09 -14.26
C SER A 190 -7.26 -19.68 -13.35
N THR A 191 -8.33 -20.16 -13.97
CA THR A 191 -9.42 -20.90 -13.32
C THR A 191 -9.32 -22.39 -13.58
N TRP A 192 -10.18 -23.17 -12.92
CA TRP A 192 -10.36 -24.60 -13.23
C TRP A 192 -11.19 -24.87 -14.50
N GLY A 193 -11.89 -23.87 -15.05
CA GLY A 193 -12.63 -24.03 -16.30
C GLY A 193 -13.61 -22.93 -16.71
N ASP A 194 -13.82 -21.87 -15.89
CA ASP A 194 -14.66 -20.73 -16.27
C ASP A 194 -13.82 -19.63 -16.94
N GLU A 195 -14.22 -19.18 -18.13
CA GLU A 195 -13.51 -18.17 -18.92
C GLU A 195 -13.83 -16.72 -18.51
N PHE A 196 -14.92 -16.52 -17.78
CA PHE A 196 -15.48 -15.18 -17.53
C PHE A 196 -15.36 -14.76 -16.08
N TYR A 197 -15.35 -15.70 -15.14
CA TYR A 197 -15.40 -15.41 -13.71
C TYR A 197 -14.39 -16.22 -12.92
N ILE A 198 -13.82 -15.55 -11.92
CA ILE A 198 -12.89 -16.16 -10.97
C ILE A 198 -13.24 -15.74 -9.56
N GLY A 199 -13.14 -16.66 -8.61
CA GLY A 199 -13.53 -16.40 -7.23
C GLY A 199 -12.72 -17.18 -6.21
N LEU A 200 -12.89 -16.79 -4.96
CA LEU A 200 -12.35 -17.46 -3.78
C LEU A 200 -13.39 -17.40 -2.66
N ASN A 201 -13.28 -18.32 -1.72
CA ASN A 201 -14.05 -18.27 -0.48
C ASN A 201 -13.38 -17.37 0.56
N GLY A 202 -12.05 -17.39 0.65
CA GLY A 202 -11.35 -16.60 1.67
C GLY A 202 -9.84 -16.69 1.62
N ILE A 203 -9.19 -15.80 2.37
CA ILE A 203 -7.74 -15.74 2.57
C ILE A 203 -7.43 -15.52 4.05
N GLU A 204 -6.35 -16.14 4.51
CA GLU A 204 -5.87 -15.99 5.88
C GLU A 204 -4.35 -15.80 5.88
N LEU A 205 -3.87 -14.81 6.64
CA LEU A 205 -2.45 -14.54 6.82
C LEU A 205 -2.07 -14.82 8.28
N PHE A 206 -0.95 -15.51 8.49
CA PHE A 206 -0.49 -15.87 9.84
C PHE A 206 0.81 -15.15 10.19
N ASN A 207 0.93 -14.71 11.44
CA ASN A 207 2.12 -14.04 11.95
C ASN A 207 3.19 -15.03 12.44
N ARG A 208 4.31 -14.51 12.96
CA ARG A 208 5.44 -15.32 13.46
C ARG A 208 5.08 -16.31 14.57
N GLN A 209 4.01 -16.04 15.33
CA GLN A 209 3.49 -16.90 16.38
C GLN A 209 2.43 -17.90 15.86
N ASP A 210 2.30 -18.04 14.53
CA ASP A 210 1.25 -18.83 13.85
C ASP A 210 -0.18 -18.44 14.27
N LYS A 211 -0.35 -17.17 14.66
CA LYS A 211 -1.68 -16.60 14.94
C LYS A 211 -2.20 -15.89 13.70
N LEU A 212 -3.50 -16.05 13.44
CA LEU A 212 -4.21 -15.34 12.40
C LEU A 212 -4.05 -13.82 12.60
N ILE A 213 -3.61 -13.14 11.56
CA ILE A 213 -3.57 -11.69 11.50
C ILE A 213 -5.00 -11.22 11.26
N ARG A 214 -5.52 -10.41 12.17
CA ARG A 214 -6.85 -9.81 12.02
C ARG A 214 -6.78 -8.74 10.93
N LEU A 215 -7.38 -9.05 9.79
CA LEU A 215 -7.55 -8.09 8.69
C LEU A 215 -8.87 -7.34 8.86
N HIS A 216 -8.88 -6.10 8.42
CA HIS A 216 -10.08 -5.27 8.29
C HIS A 216 -10.33 -4.95 6.81
N PRO A 217 -11.54 -4.52 6.43
CA PRO A 217 -11.84 -4.16 5.05
C PRO A 217 -10.88 -3.11 4.46
N GLN A 218 -10.36 -2.19 5.28
CA GLN A 218 -9.37 -1.20 4.84
C GLN A 218 -8.01 -1.83 4.45
N ASN A 219 -7.69 -3.02 4.96
CA ASN A 219 -6.48 -3.74 4.61
C ASN A 219 -6.62 -4.51 3.30
N LEU A 220 -7.81 -4.54 2.69
CA LEU A 220 -8.09 -5.42 1.57
C LEU A 220 -8.55 -4.62 0.36
N ALA A 221 -7.97 -4.92 -0.78
CA ALA A 221 -8.48 -4.46 -2.06
C ALA A 221 -8.44 -5.58 -3.09
N ALA A 222 -9.32 -5.51 -4.08
CA ALA A 222 -9.31 -6.42 -5.21
C ALA A 222 -9.50 -5.65 -6.52
N PHE A 223 -8.89 -6.15 -7.60
CA PHE A 223 -9.04 -5.58 -8.92
C PHE A 223 -9.23 -6.69 -9.97
N PRO A 224 -10.38 -6.76 -10.66
CA PRO A 224 -11.58 -5.96 -10.39
C PRO A 224 -12.16 -6.26 -9.00
N GLU A 225 -12.86 -5.30 -8.40
CA GLU A 225 -13.35 -5.41 -7.02
C GLU A 225 -14.31 -6.58 -6.86
N SER A 226 -15.32 -6.67 -7.74
CA SER A 226 -16.30 -7.76 -7.78
C SER A 226 -17.06 -7.72 -9.12
N VAL A 227 -17.99 -8.65 -9.30
CA VAL A 227 -18.94 -8.62 -10.43
C VAL A 227 -19.79 -7.35 -10.52
N ASN A 228 -19.88 -6.55 -9.45
CA ASN A 228 -20.59 -5.27 -9.48
C ASN A 228 -19.90 -4.21 -10.36
N CYS A 229 -18.69 -4.45 -10.86
CA CYS A 229 -18.08 -3.59 -11.87
C CYS A 229 -18.75 -3.71 -13.26
N LEU A 230 -19.60 -4.72 -13.47
CA LEU A 230 -20.35 -4.93 -14.71
C LEU A 230 -21.66 -4.13 -14.69
N THR A 231 -21.96 -3.40 -15.76
CA THR A 231 -23.15 -2.52 -15.85
C THR A 231 -24.49 -3.25 -15.71
N SER A 232 -24.52 -4.56 -15.99
CA SER A 232 -25.70 -5.42 -15.90
C SER A 232 -25.97 -6.00 -14.50
N VAL A 233 -25.02 -5.85 -13.57
CA VAL A 233 -25.10 -6.42 -12.22
C VAL A 233 -25.19 -5.29 -11.21
N LYS A 234 -26.07 -5.43 -10.22
CA LYS A 234 -26.22 -4.49 -9.11
C LYS A 234 -26.38 -5.24 -7.81
N ASP A 235 -25.74 -4.72 -6.77
CA ASP A 235 -25.87 -5.17 -5.38
C ASP A 235 -25.62 -6.68 -5.18
N ASP A 236 -24.72 -7.26 -5.97
CA ASP A 236 -24.31 -8.65 -5.77
C ASP A 236 -23.48 -8.76 -4.49
N PRO A 237 -23.80 -9.70 -3.58
CA PRO A 237 -23.17 -9.77 -2.26
C PRO A 237 -21.74 -10.34 -2.28
N ARG A 238 -21.22 -10.76 -3.45
CA ARG A 238 -19.91 -11.40 -3.60
C ARG A 238 -18.77 -10.38 -3.73
N THR A 239 -18.72 -9.46 -2.78
CA THR A 239 -17.74 -8.37 -2.70
C THR A 239 -16.44 -8.79 -2.02
N SER A 240 -15.39 -7.99 -2.19
CA SER A 240 -14.04 -8.32 -1.74
C SER A 240 -13.93 -8.52 -0.22
N ASP A 241 -14.76 -7.85 0.59
CA ASP A 241 -14.79 -8.03 2.05
C ASP A 241 -15.09 -9.48 2.49
N LYS A 242 -15.73 -10.29 1.65
CA LYS A 242 -16.00 -11.71 1.93
C LYS A 242 -14.74 -12.56 2.02
N LEU A 243 -13.64 -12.10 1.42
CA LEU A 243 -12.37 -12.81 1.51
C LEU A 243 -11.82 -12.93 2.94
N ILE A 244 -12.27 -12.07 3.87
CA ILE A 244 -11.76 -11.99 5.24
C ILE A 244 -12.87 -12.08 6.29
N ASP A 245 -14.06 -12.56 5.92
CA ASP A 245 -15.22 -12.64 6.85
C ASP A 245 -15.16 -13.82 7.83
N GLY A 246 -14.22 -14.76 7.62
CA GLY A 246 -13.99 -15.93 8.45
C GLY A 246 -14.88 -17.14 8.13
N CYS A 247 -15.82 -17.02 7.19
CA CYS A 247 -16.73 -18.09 6.78
C CYS A 247 -16.18 -18.86 5.56
N ASN A 248 -15.01 -19.49 5.72
CA ASN A 248 -14.23 -19.99 4.59
C ASN A 248 -14.75 -21.32 3.96
N ASP A 249 -15.38 -22.20 4.74
CA ASP A 249 -15.96 -23.45 4.23
C ASP A 249 -17.48 -23.34 4.06
N THR A 250 -17.89 -22.83 2.90
CA THR A 250 -19.29 -22.52 2.61
C THR A 250 -19.56 -22.47 1.12
N ASN A 251 -20.79 -22.80 0.70
CA ASN A 251 -21.27 -22.61 -0.68
C ASN A 251 -22.26 -21.44 -0.80
N LYS A 252 -22.43 -20.66 0.27
CA LYS A 252 -23.37 -19.54 0.37
C LYS A 252 -22.80 -18.30 -0.31
N PRO A 253 -23.48 -17.72 -1.33
CA PRO A 253 -23.01 -16.55 -2.09
C PRO A 253 -22.55 -15.35 -1.25
N TYR A 254 -23.22 -15.10 -0.13
CA TYR A 254 -22.95 -13.95 0.74
C TYR A 254 -21.71 -14.10 1.63
N HIS A 255 -20.97 -15.21 1.49
CA HIS A 255 -19.70 -15.50 2.16
C HIS A 255 -18.62 -15.94 1.14
N MET A 256 -18.72 -15.49 -0.11
CA MET A 256 -17.75 -15.82 -1.15
C MET A 256 -17.49 -14.59 -2.00
N TRP A 257 -16.29 -14.49 -2.55
CA TRP A 257 -15.91 -13.43 -3.47
C TRP A 257 -15.92 -13.92 -4.92
N LEU A 258 -16.40 -13.08 -5.84
CA LEU A 258 -16.37 -13.36 -7.27
C LEU A 258 -16.13 -12.07 -8.05
N THR A 259 -15.25 -12.15 -9.04
CA THR A 259 -14.89 -11.03 -9.92
C THR A 259 -14.78 -11.50 -11.37
N PRO A 260 -15.03 -10.63 -12.38
CA PRO A 260 -14.87 -11.02 -13.76
C PRO A 260 -13.39 -11.10 -14.14
N ILE A 261 -13.09 -11.94 -15.12
CA ILE A 261 -11.79 -12.00 -15.80
C ILE A 261 -11.82 -10.97 -16.92
N LEU A 262 -11.00 -9.93 -16.79
CA LEU A 262 -10.90 -8.89 -17.82
C LEU A 262 -9.89 -9.30 -18.90
N PRO A 263 -10.13 -8.95 -20.19
CA PRO A 263 -9.18 -9.23 -21.27
C PRO A 263 -7.78 -8.68 -20.96
N ASN A 264 -6.75 -9.49 -21.24
CA ASN A 264 -5.33 -9.13 -21.05
C ASN A 264 -4.95 -8.75 -19.61
N SER A 265 -5.76 -9.12 -18.61
CA SER A 265 -5.47 -8.83 -17.21
C SER A 265 -5.78 -10.04 -16.32
N CYS A 266 -5.04 -10.17 -15.23
CA CYS A 266 -5.33 -11.12 -14.17
C CYS A 266 -6.08 -10.39 -13.05
N ALA A 267 -7.03 -11.09 -12.40
CA ALA A 267 -7.58 -10.59 -11.15
C ALA A 267 -6.47 -10.54 -10.09
N ARG A 268 -6.49 -9.50 -9.25
CA ARG A 268 -5.50 -9.27 -8.21
C ARG A 268 -6.20 -9.01 -6.89
N ILE A 269 -5.66 -9.55 -5.81
CA ILE A 269 -6.03 -9.20 -4.43
C ILE A 269 -4.80 -8.58 -3.78
N PHE A 270 -5.01 -7.51 -3.03
CA PHE A 270 -3.99 -6.80 -2.28
C PHE A 270 -4.35 -6.82 -0.80
N VAL A 271 -3.42 -7.28 0.03
CA VAL A 271 -3.49 -7.11 1.49
C VAL A 271 -2.45 -6.06 1.89
N ILE A 272 -2.92 -4.95 2.44
CA ILE A 272 -2.18 -3.70 2.63
C ILE A 272 -2.12 -3.35 4.11
N PHE A 273 -0.92 -3.03 4.59
CA PHE A 273 -0.66 -2.64 5.97
C PHE A 273 0.00 -1.27 6.03
N ASP A 274 -0.30 -0.47 7.05
CA ASP A 274 0.37 0.82 7.30
C ASP A 274 1.75 0.67 7.94
N THR A 275 2.01 -0.52 8.48
CA THR A 275 3.31 -0.91 9.01
C THR A 275 3.76 -2.22 8.39
N PRO A 276 5.05 -2.40 8.14
CA PRO A 276 5.62 -3.68 7.72
C PRO A 276 5.16 -4.80 8.64
N THR A 277 4.48 -5.78 8.05
CA THR A 277 3.86 -6.87 8.80
C THR A 277 4.54 -8.18 8.45
N TYR A 278 4.97 -8.91 9.48
CA TYR A 278 5.62 -10.21 9.31
C TYR A 278 4.58 -11.31 9.08
N VAL A 279 4.61 -11.92 7.90
CA VAL A 279 3.76 -13.05 7.51
C VAL A 279 4.62 -14.29 7.35
N THR A 280 4.15 -15.42 7.89
CA THR A 280 4.85 -16.71 7.78
C THR A 280 4.11 -17.74 6.95
N ARG A 281 2.80 -17.54 6.75
CA ARG A 281 1.95 -18.50 6.06
C ARG A 281 0.74 -17.77 5.50
N ILE A 282 0.36 -18.14 4.28
CA ILE A 282 -0.82 -17.61 3.59
C ILE A 282 -1.69 -18.82 3.23
N ARG A 283 -2.92 -18.83 3.72
CA ARG A 283 -3.89 -19.87 3.40
C ARG A 283 -4.97 -19.30 2.50
N ILE A 284 -5.33 -20.04 1.47
CA ILE A 284 -6.28 -19.66 0.43
C ILE A 284 -7.36 -20.72 0.37
N TYR A 285 -8.61 -20.28 0.41
CA TYR A 285 -9.80 -21.12 0.33
C TYR A 285 -10.48 -20.90 -1.02
N ASN A 286 -10.56 -21.95 -1.83
CA ASN A 286 -11.01 -21.87 -3.21
C ASN A 286 -12.54 -21.76 -3.33
N TYR A 287 -13.03 -21.29 -4.48
CA TYR A 287 -14.45 -21.04 -4.69
C TYR A 287 -15.28 -22.34 -4.67
N ARG A 288 -16.17 -22.50 -3.68
CA ARG A 288 -16.92 -23.75 -3.48
C ARG A 288 -18.15 -23.91 -4.36
N LYS A 289 -18.92 -22.84 -4.59
CA LYS A 289 -20.25 -22.93 -5.24
C LYS A 289 -20.19 -23.50 -6.66
N THR A 290 -19.15 -23.20 -7.41
CA THR A 290 -18.96 -23.71 -8.78
C THR A 290 -17.47 -23.90 -9.00
N ALA A 291 -16.98 -25.13 -8.82
CA ALA A 291 -15.54 -25.42 -8.81
C ALA A 291 -14.79 -24.88 -10.05
N ALA A 292 -15.43 -24.87 -11.23
CA ALA A 292 -14.86 -24.31 -12.45
C ALA A 292 -14.46 -22.82 -12.35
N ARG A 293 -15.14 -22.04 -11.49
CA ARG A 293 -14.83 -20.62 -11.19
C ARG A 293 -13.73 -20.45 -10.15
N GLY A 294 -13.30 -21.54 -9.51
CA GLY A 294 -12.21 -21.52 -8.56
C GLY A 294 -10.89 -21.18 -9.25
N VAL A 295 -9.99 -20.57 -8.49
CA VAL A 295 -8.61 -20.32 -8.91
C VAL A 295 -7.91 -21.66 -9.09
N ARG A 296 -7.17 -21.82 -10.19
CA ARG A 296 -6.27 -22.95 -10.40
C ARG A 296 -4.84 -22.56 -10.12
N HIS A 297 -4.28 -21.58 -10.81
CA HIS A 297 -2.89 -21.14 -10.58
C HIS A 297 -2.84 -19.75 -9.95
N ILE A 298 -1.98 -19.57 -8.97
CA ILE A 298 -1.76 -18.29 -8.30
C ILE A 298 -0.27 -17.93 -8.22
N ALA A 299 0.03 -16.62 -8.28
CA ALA A 299 1.33 -16.08 -7.94
C ALA A 299 1.19 -15.10 -6.77
N ILE A 300 2.17 -15.13 -5.85
CA ILE A 300 2.18 -14.28 -4.66
C ILE A 300 3.47 -13.47 -4.64
N SER A 301 3.34 -12.17 -4.41
CA SER A 301 4.46 -11.25 -4.22
C SER A 301 4.28 -10.41 -2.95
N ALA A 302 5.38 -9.99 -2.36
CA ALA A 302 5.41 -9.12 -1.19
C ALA A 302 6.33 -7.92 -1.48
N ASP A 303 5.80 -6.69 -1.44
CA ASP A 303 6.49 -5.46 -1.86
C ASP A 303 7.28 -5.66 -3.19
N ASP A 304 6.59 -6.20 -4.20
CA ASP A 304 7.10 -6.53 -5.55
C ASP A 304 8.09 -7.71 -5.64
N LEU A 305 8.56 -8.24 -4.52
CA LEU A 305 9.34 -9.47 -4.51
C LEU A 305 8.43 -10.68 -4.73
N LEU A 306 8.63 -11.39 -5.83
CA LEU A 306 7.90 -12.63 -6.13
C LEU A 306 8.28 -13.72 -5.12
N LEU A 307 7.31 -14.18 -4.33
CA LEU A 307 7.49 -15.24 -3.33
C LEU A 307 7.23 -16.62 -3.94
N CYS A 308 6.14 -16.75 -4.71
CA CYS A 308 5.82 -17.98 -5.42
C CYS A 308 5.11 -17.65 -6.74
N SER A 309 5.29 -18.51 -7.74
CA SER A 309 4.65 -18.37 -9.05
C SER A 309 4.11 -19.70 -9.52
N GLY A 310 2.84 -19.73 -9.94
CA GLY A 310 2.21 -20.92 -10.50
C GLY A 310 1.82 -21.97 -9.46
N ALA A 311 1.63 -21.61 -8.19
CA ALA A 311 1.14 -22.54 -7.18
C ALA A 311 -0.29 -22.97 -7.54
N GLU A 312 -0.55 -24.28 -7.57
CA GLU A 312 -1.87 -24.82 -7.91
C GLU A 312 -2.76 -24.88 -6.65
N VAL A 313 -3.92 -24.22 -6.71
CA VAL A 313 -4.93 -24.24 -5.66
C VAL A 313 -5.89 -25.40 -5.94
N PRO A 314 -6.04 -26.37 -5.03
CA PRO A 314 -6.95 -27.51 -5.22
C PRO A 314 -8.37 -27.05 -5.54
N ALA A 315 -9.03 -27.73 -6.49
CA ALA A 315 -10.43 -27.47 -6.78
C ALA A 315 -11.31 -27.82 -5.57
N SER A 316 -12.35 -27.02 -5.32
CA SER A 316 -13.37 -27.35 -4.33
C SER A 316 -14.28 -28.48 -4.81
N SER A 317 -14.84 -29.24 -3.86
CA SER A 317 -15.84 -30.27 -4.13
C SER A 317 -17.22 -29.84 -3.59
N ALA A 318 -18.24 -30.69 -3.80
CA ALA A 318 -19.55 -30.46 -3.19
C ALA A 318 -19.48 -30.46 -1.65
N GLU A 319 -18.56 -31.25 -1.08
CA GLU A 319 -18.49 -31.52 0.35
C GLU A 319 -17.51 -30.59 1.09
N ALA A 320 -16.41 -30.17 0.43
CA ALA A 320 -15.36 -29.38 1.05
C ALA A 320 -14.79 -28.30 0.13
N THR A 321 -14.39 -27.18 0.72
CA THR A 321 -13.59 -26.15 0.04
C THR A 321 -12.17 -26.65 -0.21
N GLY A 322 -11.64 -26.43 -1.43
CA GLY A 322 -10.24 -26.68 -1.74
C GLY A 322 -9.34 -25.67 -1.02
N ILE A 323 -8.26 -26.13 -0.38
CA ILE A 323 -7.40 -25.28 0.46
C ILE A 323 -5.98 -25.38 -0.05
N LEU A 324 -5.36 -24.24 -0.29
CA LEU A 324 -3.93 -24.12 -0.50
C LEU A 324 -3.30 -23.42 0.70
N ASP A 325 -2.36 -24.09 1.36
CA ASP A 325 -1.62 -23.55 2.51
C ASP A 325 -0.17 -23.33 2.07
N ILE A 326 0.24 -22.06 1.97
CA ILE A 326 1.56 -21.67 1.45
C ILE A 326 2.43 -21.25 2.64
N PRO A 327 3.38 -22.10 3.07
CA PRO A 327 4.38 -21.69 4.02
C PRO A 327 5.34 -20.69 3.35
N LEU A 328 5.58 -19.57 4.00
CA LEU A 328 6.70 -18.67 3.69
C LEU A 328 7.95 -19.02 4.53
N ARG A 329 7.94 -20.23 5.10
CA ARG A 329 9.05 -20.87 5.81
C ARG A 329 9.55 -21.97 4.89
N ASP A 330 10.81 -21.96 4.51
CA ASP A 330 11.40 -23.17 3.94
C ASP A 330 11.40 -24.27 5.01
N PHE A 331 10.83 -25.42 4.67
CA PHE A 331 10.99 -26.63 5.46
C PHE A 331 12.42 -27.12 5.24
N GLU A 332 13.24 -27.10 6.30
CA GLU A 332 14.39 -27.99 6.34
C GLU A 332 13.83 -29.41 6.43
N GLY A 333 14.16 -30.24 5.43
CA GLY A 333 13.82 -31.66 5.44
C GLY A 333 14.42 -32.35 6.66
N GLU A 334 13.66 -33.26 7.25
CA GLU A 334 14.20 -34.30 8.13
C GLU A 334 14.99 -35.34 7.34
#